data_AF-A0A839YDR1-F1
#
_entry.id   AF-A0A839YDR1-F1
#
_cell.length_a   1.000
_cell.length_b   1.000
_cell.length_c   1.000
_cell.angle_alpha   90.00
_cell.angle_beta   90.00
_cell.angle_gamma   90.00
#
_symmetry.space_group_name_H-M   'P 1'
#
loop_
_entity.id
_entity.type
_entity.pdbx_description
1 polymer ?
#
loop_
_entity_poly.entity_id
_entity_poly.type
_entity_poly.pdbx_seq_one_letter_code
_entity_poly.pdbx_strand_id
1 'polypeptide(L)'
;MAEWLYEEGIGEARAALVEGERILAARIELPDGLRVGTVAPARLRERQVAVLEDGRELLLDRAPPGVTLGARLTVEVTREAIPEPGRAKRARGRVTDAAPVAGASLLARITATGLPVVEPRAHEADVLEAAGWSEVLEEARTGEIAFAGGALRLSPTPAMTLFDVDGDDAPDALALRAATAVALAIRRHGIGGSIGIDFPSITGKAARQAVAAALDAALPPPFERTAVNGFGFLQVVRPRPRASLPERLREDPVGAEARAALRRIEREPPSASPRHRLPEPVRARVLATPDWQDALLRRTGRLLIFE
;
A
#
# COMPACT_ATOMS: atom_id res chain seq x y z
N MET A 1 -13.65 -8.51 -17.25
CA MET A 1 -13.21 -9.51 -16.24
C MET A 1 -12.04 -8.90 -15.52
N ALA A 2 -11.94 -9.05 -14.20
CA ALA A 2 -10.84 -8.49 -13.44
C ALA A 2 -9.60 -9.40 -13.48
N GLU A 3 -8.42 -8.81 -13.65
CA GLU A 3 -7.13 -9.52 -13.68
C GLU A 3 -6.04 -8.72 -12.96
N TRP A 4 -5.03 -9.41 -12.44
CA TRP A 4 -3.85 -8.78 -11.88
C TRP A 4 -2.80 -8.56 -12.96
N LEU A 5 -2.29 -7.35 -13.06
CA LEU A 5 -1.04 -7.04 -13.73
C LEU A 5 0.07 -7.05 -12.66
N TYR A 6 1.15 -7.79 -12.90
CA TYR A 6 2.29 -7.90 -11.99
C TYR A 6 3.60 -7.58 -12.68
N GLU A 7 4.45 -6.81 -12.00
CA GLU A 7 5.79 -6.52 -12.46
C GLU A 7 6.80 -6.64 -11.32
N GLU A 8 7.87 -7.38 -11.58
CA GLU A 8 9.08 -7.33 -10.77
C GLU A 8 9.96 -6.15 -11.24
N GLY A 9 9.67 -4.97 -10.68
CA GLY A 9 10.40 -3.74 -10.95
C GLY A 9 11.79 -3.71 -10.30
N ILE A 10 12.58 -2.71 -10.67
CA ILE A 10 13.89 -2.47 -10.05
C ILE A 10 13.67 -1.88 -8.66
N GLY A 11 14.05 -2.64 -7.63
CA GLY A 11 13.94 -2.21 -6.23
C GLY A 11 12.53 -2.29 -5.64
N GLU A 12 11.53 -2.79 -6.37
CA GLU A 12 10.18 -3.07 -5.86
C GLU A 12 9.40 -4.03 -6.77
N ALA A 13 8.52 -4.83 -6.18
CA ALA A 13 7.47 -5.53 -6.90
C ALA A 13 6.18 -4.71 -6.89
N ARG A 14 5.46 -4.67 -8.01
CA ARG A 14 4.21 -3.92 -8.16
C ARG A 14 3.11 -4.80 -8.72
N ALA A 15 1.89 -4.55 -8.29
CA ALA A 15 0.72 -5.21 -8.83
C ALA A 15 -0.49 -4.28 -8.87
N ALA A 16 -1.28 -4.38 -9.94
CA ALA A 16 -2.55 -3.69 -10.11
C ALA A 16 -3.64 -4.68 -10.49
N LEU A 17 -4.71 -4.76 -9.70
CA LEU A 17 -5.94 -5.45 -10.09
C LEU A 17 -6.72 -4.50 -10.98
N VAL A 18 -6.90 -4.85 -12.25
CA VAL A 18 -7.57 -4.04 -13.25
C VAL A 18 -8.88 -4.67 -13.69
N GLU A 19 -9.88 -3.84 -13.96
CA GLU A 19 -11.09 -4.24 -14.67
C GLU A 19 -11.40 -3.19 -15.74
N GLY A 20 -11.25 -3.58 -17.01
CA GLY A 20 -11.20 -2.62 -18.11
C GLY A 20 -10.00 -1.68 -17.93
N GLU A 21 -10.23 -0.37 -18.00
CA GLU A 21 -9.19 0.66 -17.84
C GLU A 21 -9.05 1.15 -16.39
N ARG A 22 -9.65 0.45 -15.41
CA ARG A 22 -9.71 0.91 -14.03
C ARG A 22 -8.91 0.03 -13.08
N ILE A 23 -7.99 0.63 -12.33
CA ILE A 23 -7.34 0.00 -11.20
C ILE A 23 -8.31 -0.08 -9.99
N LEU A 24 -8.61 -1.31 -9.58
CA LEU A 24 -9.42 -1.65 -8.40
C LEU A 24 -8.57 -1.83 -7.14
N ALA A 25 -7.32 -2.25 -7.26
CA ALA A 25 -6.35 -2.42 -6.16
C ALA A 25 -4.92 -2.27 -6.66
N ALA A 26 -4.12 -1.42 -6.01
CA ALA A 26 -2.70 -1.24 -6.30
C ALA A 26 -1.85 -1.68 -5.10
N ARG A 27 -0.77 -2.41 -5.35
CA ARG A 27 0.13 -2.93 -4.31
C ARG A 27 1.57 -2.71 -4.72
N ILE A 28 2.39 -2.27 -3.76
CA ILE A 28 3.84 -2.22 -3.87
C ILE A 28 4.43 -3.04 -2.73
N GLU A 29 5.41 -3.88 -3.04
CA GLU A 29 6.23 -4.60 -2.07
C GLU A 29 7.70 -4.25 -2.31
N LEU A 30 8.33 -3.68 -1.29
CA LEU A 30 9.78 -3.44 -1.29
C LEU A 30 10.52 -4.74 -0.93
N PRO A 31 11.77 -4.92 -1.41
CA PRO A 31 12.61 -6.04 -1.01
C PRO A 31 12.87 -6.04 0.51
N ASP A 32 13.30 -7.18 1.03
CA ASP A 32 13.83 -7.34 2.40
C ASP A 32 12.87 -7.04 3.57
N GLY A 33 11.58 -6.85 3.28
CA GLY A 33 10.54 -6.73 4.29
C GLY A 33 10.28 -8.03 5.05
N LEU A 34 10.00 -7.92 6.35
CA LEU A 34 9.53 -9.04 7.16
C LEU A 34 8.04 -9.29 6.88
N ARG A 35 7.75 -10.11 5.85
CA ARG A 35 6.40 -10.35 5.30
C ARG A 35 5.48 -11.02 6.33
N VAL A 36 4.19 -10.64 6.34
CA VAL A 36 3.18 -11.37 7.12
C VAL A 36 3.09 -12.83 6.66
N GLY A 37 2.95 -13.73 7.64
CA GLY A 37 2.99 -15.17 7.44
C GLY A 37 4.41 -15.76 7.53
N THR A 38 5.44 -14.93 7.67
CA THR A 38 6.80 -15.44 7.93
C THR A 38 6.82 -16.12 9.29
N VAL A 39 7.22 -17.38 9.33
CA VAL A 39 7.50 -18.13 10.55
C VAL A 39 9.01 -18.29 10.66
N ALA A 40 9.59 -17.84 11.76
CA ALA A 40 11.03 -17.84 11.93
C ALA A 40 11.45 -18.07 13.40
N PRO A 41 12.65 -18.65 13.63
CA PRO A 41 13.22 -18.71 14.96
C PRO A 41 13.58 -17.31 15.46
N ALA A 42 13.36 -17.09 16.76
CA ALA A 42 13.63 -15.84 17.45
C ALA A 42 14.12 -16.07 18.87
N ARG A 43 14.59 -15.00 19.52
CA ARG A 43 14.85 -14.96 20.96
C ARG A 43 14.05 -13.86 21.63
N LEU A 44 13.53 -14.13 22.82
CA LEU A 44 12.82 -13.13 23.62
C LEU A 44 13.84 -12.16 24.23
N ARG A 45 13.89 -10.90 23.78
CA ARG A 45 14.80 -9.89 24.33
C ARG A 45 14.18 -9.10 25.49
N GLU A 46 12.92 -8.72 25.32
CA GLU A 46 12.13 -8.02 26.33
C GLU A 46 10.78 -8.72 26.46
N ARG A 47 9.96 -8.36 27.46
CA ARG A 47 8.67 -9.01 27.77
C ARG A 47 7.79 -9.32 26.54
N GLN A 48 7.83 -8.47 25.52
CA GLN A 48 7.09 -8.67 24.26
C GLN A 48 7.96 -8.39 23.02
N VAL A 49 9.28 -8.26 23.14
CA VAL A 49 10.15 -8.00 21.99
C VAL A 49 10.90 -9.27 21.67
N ALA A 50 10.65 -9.82 20.48
CA ALA A 50 11.40 -10.92 19.93
C ALA A 50 12.38 -10.42 18.87
N VAL A 51 13.58 -10.99 18.85
CA VAL A 51 14.64 -10.69 17.88
C VAL A 51 14.86 -11.92 17.03
N LEU A 52 14.70 -11.79 15.72
CA LEU A 52 14.98 -12.82 14.72
C LEU A 52 16.48 -13.04 14.58
N GLU A 53 16.89 -14.16 13.97
CA GLU A 53 18.32 -14.48 13.78
C GLU A 53 19.07 -13.46 12.91
N ASP A 54 18.37 -12.78 12.01
CA ASP A 54 18.90 -11.68 11.18
C ASP A 54 18.93 -10.32 11.91
N GLY A 55 18.61 -10.28 13.20
CA GLY A 55 18.61 -9.08 14.03
C GLY A 55 17.35 -8.23 13.95
N ARG A 56 16.39 -8.55 13.06
CA ARG A 56 15.13 -7.80 12.99
C ARG A 56 14.28 -8.03 14.23
N GLU A 57 13.67 -6.96 14.72
CA GLU A 57 12.78 -6.98 15.88
C GLU A 57 11.30 -7.05 15.49
N LEU A 58 10.52 -7.79 16.28
CA LEU A 58 9.06 -7.72 16.24
C LEU A 58 8.46 -7.68 17.64
N LEU A 59 7.29 -7.04 17.74
CA LEU A 59 6.48 -6.97 18.95
C LEU A 59 5.49 -8.13 18.98
N LEU A 60 5.56 -8.94 20.03
CA LEU A 60 4.61 -10.03 20.27
C LEU A 60 3.26 -9.45 20.73
N ASP A 61 2.17 -9.98 20.17
CA ASP A 61 0.79 -9.58 20.53
C ASP A 61 0.49 -9.79 22.02
N ARG A 62 1.16 -10.78 22.63
CA ARG A 62 1.11 -11.08 24.07
C ARG A 62 2.46 -11.59 24.55
N ALA A 63 2.75 -11.39 25.83
CA ALA A 63 3.95 -11.97 26.44
C ALA A 63 3.81 -13.51 26.47
N PRO A 64 4.82 -14.26 26.01
CA PRO A 64 4.76 -15.71 26.03
C PRO A 64 4.84 -16.25 27.46
N PRO A 65 3.87 -17.08 27.90
CA PRO A 65 3.87 -17.62 29.26
C PRO A 65 5.04 -18.59 29.45
N GLY A 66 5.75 -18.47 30.57
CA GLY A 66 6.83 -19.40 30.94
C GLY A 66 8.12 -19.28 30.12
N VAL A 67 8.23 -18.30 29.21
CA VAL A 67 9.44 -18.08 28.41
C VAL A 67 10.30 -17.00 29.06
N THR A 68 11.55 -17.34 29.39
CA THR A 68 12.52 -16.42 29.99
C THR A 68 13.18 -15.53 28.95
N LEU A 69 13.74 -14.39 29.38
CA LEU A 69 14.55 -13.55 28.50
C LEU A 69 15.77 -14.35 28.01
N GLY A 70 16.09 -14.19 26.73
CA GLY A 70 17.14 -14.93 26.02
C GLY A 70 16.71 -16.30 25.49
N ALA A 71 15.56 -16.84 25.92
CA ALA A 71 15.07 -18.14 25.46
C ALA A 71 14.71 -18.10 23.96
N ARG A 72 14.93 -19.24 23.30
CA ARG A 72 14.53 -19.45 21.90
C ARG A 72 13.02 -19.70 21.84
N LEU A 73 12.39 -19.16 20.81
CA LEU A 73 11.00 -19.42 20.46
C LEU A 73 10.82 -19.29 18.94
N THR A 74 9.71 -19.79 18.42
CA THR A 74 9.33 -19.58 17.02
C THR A 74 8.19 -18.58 16.95
N VAL A 75 8.28 -17.64 16.01
CA VAL A 75 7.31 -16.55 15.86
C VAL A 75 6.74 -16.54 14.46
N GLU A 76 5.45 -16.24 14.36
CA GLU A 76 4.77 -15.93 13.11
C GLU A 76 4.49 -14.43 13.05
N VAL A 77 4.85 -13.80 11.92
CA VAL A 77 4.59 -12.38 11.67
C VAL A 77 3.13 -12.18 11.28
N THR A 78 2.39 -11.43 12.08
CA THR A 78 0.96 -11.14 11.89
C THR A 78 0.71 -9.77 11.27
N ARG A 79 1.66 -8.84 11.41
CA ARG A 79 1.64 -7.51 10.78
C ARG A 79 3.06 -7.09 10.40
N GLU A 80 3.24 -6.63 9.17
CA GLU A 80 4.48 -6.01 8.71
C GLU A 80 4.81 -4.75 9.52
N ALA A 81 6.06 -4.32 9.47
CA ALA A 81 6.42 -2.98 9.92
C ALA A 81 5.58 -1.95 9.16
N ILE A 82 5.12 -0.93 9.87
CA ILE A 82 4.33 0.15 9.30
C ILE A 82 5.11 1.45 9.52
N PRO A 83 5.42 2.17 8.44
CA PRO A 83 6.12 3.45 8.54
C PRO A 83 5.25 4.50 9.22
N GLU A 84 5.87 5.32 10.05
CA GLU A 84 5.23 6.48 10.68
C GLU A 84 6.26 7.58 10.89
N PRO A 85 5.89 8.87 10.71
CA PRO A 85 6.79 9.98 10.96
C PRO A 85 7.46 9.88 12.35
N GLY A 86 8.79 9.93 12.37
CA GLY A 86 9.61 9.87 13.57
C GLY A 86 9.97 8.45 14.03
N ARG A 87 8.99 7.54 14.19
CA ARG A 87 9.28 6.15 14.59
C ARG A 87 8.30 5.15 13.98
N ALA A 88 8.79 4.32 13.09
CA ALA A 88 8.03 3.21 12.52
C ALA A 88 7.44 2.28 13.60
N LYS A 89 6.20 1.86 13.38
CA LYS A 89 5.59 0.75 14.12
C LYS A 89 6.27 -0.54 13.71
N ARG A 90 7.02 -1.15 14.63
CA ARG A 90 7.62 -2.49 14.47
C ARG A 90 6.61 -3.49 13.90
N ALA A 91 7.12 -4.51 13.22
CA ALA A 91 6.32 -5.68 12.88
C ALA A 91 5.69 -6.28 14.15
N ARG A 92 4.52 -6.91 13.99
CA ARG A 92 3.89 -7.70 15.05
C ARG A 92 3.91 -9.17 14.72
N GLY A 93 3.91 -9.98 15.75
CA GLY A 93 3.79 -11.41 15.61
C GLY A 93 3.26 -12.11 16.85
N ARG A 94 3.16 -13.42 16.75
CA ARG A 94 2.74 -14.31 17.84
C ARG A 94 3.69 -15.49 17.93
N VAL A 95 3.78 -16.10 19.11
CA VAL A 95 4.47 -17.39 19.25
C VAL A 95 3.67 -18.47 18.55
N THR A 96 4.37 -19.38 17.88
CA THR A 96 3.80 -20.52 17.15
C THR A 96 4.72 -21.72 17.24
N ASP A 97 4.17 -22.92 17.04
CA ASP A 97 4.93 -24.17 16.89
C ASP A 97 5.07 -24.59 15.41
N ALA A 98 4.59 -23.76 14.47
CA ALA A 98 4.71 -24.02 13.05
C ALA A 98 6.18 -24.06 12.60
N ALA A 99 6.47 -24.86 11.57
CA ALA A 99 7.80 -24.93 10.97
C ALA A 99 8.18 -23.58 10.32
N PRO A 100 9.47 -23.20 10.34
CA PRO A 100 9.93 -21.99 9.68
C PRO A 100 9.58 -21.95 8.18
N VAL A 101 9.04 -20.82 7.73
CA VAL A 101 8.66 -20.58 6.34
C VAL A 101 8.70 -19.09 6.05
N ALA A 102 9.10 -18.70 4.83
CA ALA A 102 9.02 -17.32 4.40
C ALA A 102 7.55 -16.91 4.17
N GLY A 103 7.19 -15.69 4.55
CA GLY A 103 5.87 -15.14 4.22
C GLY A 103 5.69 -15.00 2.71
N ALA A 104 4.45 -15.18 2.23
CA ALA A 104 4.11 -15.12 0.82
C ALA A 104 4.50 -13.77 0.19
N SER A 105 5.20 -13.81 -0.95
CA SER A 105 5.55 -12.63 -1.76
C SER A 105 4.32 -11.94 -2.34
N LEU A 106 4.48 -10.74 -2.91
CA LEU A 106 3.38 -10.08 -3.63
C LEU A 106 2.76 -10.96 -4.71
N LEU A 107 3.60 -11.57 -5.58
CA LEU A 107 3.14 -12.48 -6.63
C LEU A 107 2.37 -13.68 -6.07
N ALA A 108 2.89 -14.31 -5.01
CA ALA A 108 2.21 -15.44 -4.38
C ALA A 108 0.85 -15.04 -3.80
N ARG A 109 0.75 -13.85 -3.20
CA ARG A 109 -0.51 -13.34 -2.62
C ARG A 109 -1.56 -13.03 -3.67
N ILE A 110 -1.19 -12.39 -4.79
CA ILE A 110 -2.15 -12.09 -5.86
C ILE A 110 -2.58 -13.37 -6.59
N THR A 111 -1.68 -14.32 -6.77
CA THR A 111 -1.99 -15.64 -7.36
C THR A 111 -3.00 -16.40 -6.50
N ALA A 112 -2.84 -16.36 -5.17
CA ALA A 112 -3.75 -16.99 -4.24
C ALA A 112 -5.18 -16.42 -4.26
N THR A 113 -5.43 -15.27 -4.91
CA THR A 113 -6.79 -14.74 -5.10
C THR A 113 -7.61 -15.55 -6.11
N GLY A 114 -6.97 -16.41 -6.91
CA GLY A 114 -7.62 -17.19 -7.97
C GLY A 114 -8.01 -16.38 -9.21
N LEU A 115 -7.70 -15.07 -9.24
CA LEU A 115 -7.85 -14.23 -10.42
C LEU A 115 -6.66 -14.42 -11.37
N PRO A 116 -6.85 -14.26 -12.69
CA PRO A 116 -5.73 -14.29 -13.64
C PRO A 116 -4.62 -13.31 -13.25
N VAL A 117 -3.38 -13.72 -13.45
CA VAL A 117 -2.18 -12.89 -13.26
C VAL A 117 -1.45 -12.79 -14.59
N VAL A 118 -1.26 -11.58 -15.06
CA VAL A 118 -0.49 -11.23 -16.26
C VAL A 118 0.81 -10.60 -15.82
N GLU A 119 1.91 -11.04 -16.40
CA GLU A 119 3.27 -10.51 -16.14
C GLU A 119 3.80 -9.87 -17.44
N PRO A 120 3.54 -8.57 -17.68
CA PRO A 120 3.94 -7.91 -18.90
C PRO A 120 5.46 -7.86 -19.04
N ARG A 121 5.95 -8.16 -20.23
CA ARG A 121 7.38 -8.07 -20.56
C ARG A 121 7.77 -6.61 -20.76
N ALA A 122 9.04 -6.31 -20.50
CA ALA A 122 9.56 -4.94 -20.60
C ALA A 122 9.35 -4.29 -22.00
N HIS A 123 9.35 -5.08 -23.08
CA HIS A 123 9.15 -4.60 -24.45
C HIS A 123 7.67 -4.50 -24.88
N GLU A 124 6.74 -5.05 -24.09
CA GLU A 124 5.31 -4.94 -24.37
C GLU A 124 4.77 -3.57 -23.93
N ALA A 125 3.56 -3.23 -24.34
CA ALA A 125 2.89 -1.98 -23.96
C ALA A 125 2.74 -1.84 -22.44
N ASP A 126 2.76 -0.60 -21.93
CA ASP A 126 2.63 -0.31 -20.50
C ASP A 126 1.18 -0.41 -20.06
N VAL A 127 0.75 -1.65 -19.81
CA VAL A 127 -0.61 -1.94 -19.37
C VAL A 127 -0.90 -1.46 -17.95
N LEU A 128 0.13 -1.31 -17.09
CA LEU A 128 -0.05 -0.67 -15.78
C LEU A 128 -0.31 0.82 -15.96
N GLU A 129 0.55 1.50 -16.73
CA GLU A 129 0.39 2.93 -16.99
C GLU A 129 -0.92 3.22 -17.73
N ALA A 130 -1.27 2.43 -18.74
CA ALA A 130 -2.53 2.57 -19.47
C ALA A 130 -3.77 2.39 -18.58
N ALA A 131 -3.66 1.65 -17.47
CA ALA A 131 -4.73 1.49 -16.49
C ALA A 131 -4.75 2.60 -15.42
N GLY A 132 -3.82 3.56 -15.48
CA GLY A 132 -3.74 4.71 -14.60
C GLY A 132 -2.79 4.53 -13.40
N TRP A 133 -1.68 3.81 -13.57
CA TRP A 133 -0.74 3.57 -12.47
C TRP A 133 -0.13 4.85 -11.90
N SER A 134 0.33 5.77 -12.75
CA SER A 134 0.88 7.06 -12.33
C SER A 134 -0.15 7.91 -11.58
N GLU A 135 -1.41 7.91 -12.02
CA GLU A 135 -2.52 8.60 -11.35
C GLU A 135 -2.77 8.02 -9.96
N VAL A 136 -2.74 6.68 -9.80
CA VAL A 136 -2.88 6.04 -8.49
C VAL A 136 -1.71 6.38 -7.56
N LEU A 137 -0.48 6.46 -8.07
CA LEU A 137 0.66 6.91 -7.26
C LEU A 137 0.51 8.39 -6.87
N GLU A 138 0.00 9.22 -7.78
CA GLU A 138 -0.24 10.64 -7.52
C GLU A 138 -1.30 10.83 -6.44
N GLU A 139 -2.45 10.15 -6.54
CA GLU A 139 -3.49 10.11 -5.50
C GLU A 139 -2.91 9.71 -4.14
N ALA A 140 -2.05 8.69 -4.10
CA ALA A 140 -1.46 8.21 -2.85
C ALA A 140 -0.44 9.21 -2.27
N ARG A 141 0.25 9.97 -3.13
CA ARG A 141 1.24 10.97 -2.77
C ARG A 141 0.60 12.25 -2.26
N THR A 142 -0.33 12.82 -3.04
CA THR A 142 -0.98 14.11 -2.74
C THR A 142 -2.13 13.96 -1.76
N GLY A 143 -2.81 12.80 -1.79
CA GLY A 143 -4.06 12.58 -1.09
C GLY A 143 -5.27 13.15 -1.83
N GLU A 144 -5.12 13.72 -3.02
CA GLU A 144 -6.22 14.28 -3.80
C GLU A 144 -6.81 13.21 -4.72
N ILE A 145 -8.10 12.91 -4.54
CA ILE A 145 -8.78 11.85 -5.30
C ILE A 145 -10.07 12.40 -5.90
N ALA A 146 -10.08 12.63 -7.21
CA ALA A 146 -11.27 13.09 -7.91
C ALA A 146 -12.34 11.99 -8.03
N PHE A 147 -13.60 12.39 -7.96
CA PHE A 147 -14.75 11.58 -8.34
C PHE A 147 -15.82 12.45 -9.03
N ALA A 148 -16.84 11.83 -9.62
CA ALA A 148 -17.89 12.58 -10.29
C ALA A 148 -18.63 13.49 -9.29
N GLY A 149 -18.53 14.81 -9.48
CA GLY A 149 -19.17 15.83 -8.63
C GLY A 149 -18.37 16.26 -7.39
N GLY A 150 -17.13 15.78 -7.20
CA GLY A 150 -16.33 16.20 -6.05
C GLY A 150 -14.92 15.61 -6.00
N ALA A 151 -14.25 15.81 -4.87
CA ALA A 151 -12.94 15.26 -4.59
C ALA A 151 -12.84 14.81 -3.13
N LEU A 152 -11.98 13.83 -2.88
CA LEU A 152 -11.60 13.41 -1.54
C LEU A 152 -10.22 13.99 -1.20
N ARG A 153 -10.04 14.40 0.05
CA ARG A 153 -8.73 14.67 0.64
C ARG A 153 -8.35 13.57 1.62
N LEU A 154 -7.38 12.76 1.24
CA LEU A 154 -6.85 11.62 1.97
C LEU A 154 -5.63 12.02 2.82
N SER A 155 -5.75 11.85 4.13
CA SER A 155 -4.71 12.19 5.10
C SER A 155 -4.42 11.04 6.07
N PRO A 156 -3.40 10.19 5.78
CA PRO A 156 -2.77 9.35 6.78
C PRO A 156 -2.24 10.14 7.98
N THR A 157 -2.66 9.76 9.19
CA THR A 157 -2.16 10.30 10.46
C THR A 157 -1.66 9.16 11.36
N PRO A 158 -0.93 9.43 12.46
CA PRO A 158 -0.45 8.38 13.37
C PRO A 158 -1.57 7.51 13.99
N ALA A 159 -2.76 8.09 14.19
CA ALA A 159 -3.88 7.42 14.84
C ALA A 159 -4.82 6.72 13.84
N MET A 160 -5.14 7.40 12.74
CA MET A 160 -6.09 6.94 11.74
C MET A 160 -5.84 7.58 10.37
N THR A 161 -6.42 7.02 9.32
CA THR A 161 -6.47 7.68 8.01
C THR A 161 -7.76 8.49 7.90
N LEU A 162 -7.68 9.76 7.51
CA LEU A 162 -8.85 10.63 7.35
C LEU A 162 -9.17 10.84 5.88
N PHE A 163 -10.46 10.89 5.57
CA PHE A 163 -11.02 11.37 4.31
C PHE A 163 -11.90 12.58 4.62
N ASP A 164 -11.64 13.67 3.92
CA ASP A 164 -12.52 14.84 3.84
C ASP A 164 -13.11 14.94 2.43
N VAL A 165 -14.30 15.53 2.30
CA VAL A 165 -15.12 15.50 1.08
C VAL A 165 -15.43 16.92 0.62
N ASP A 166 -14.89 17.28 -0.54
CA ASP A 166 -15.15 18.55 -1.21
C ASP A 166 -16.05 18.34 -2.44
N GLY A 167 -16.96 19.28 -2.73
CA GLY A 167 -17.77 19.29 -3.94
C GLY A 167 -18.89 20.33 -3.93
N ASP A 168 -19.44 20.61 -5.11
CA ASP A 168 -20.43 21.69 -5.31
C ASP A 168 -21.89 21.19 -5.32
N ASP A 169 -22.08 19.87 -5.22
CA ASP A 169 -23.40 19.25 -5.23
C ASP A 169 -24.18 19.45 -3.93
N ALA A 170 -25.49 19.19 -3.97
CA ALA A 170 -26.31 19.13 -2.77
C ALA A 170 -25.74 18.13 -1.74
N PRO A 171 -25.68 18.46 -0.43
CA PRO A 171 -24.94 17.69 0.57
C PRO A 171 -25.24 16.19 0.59
N ASP A 172 -26.53 15.82 0.52
CA ASP A 172 -26.97 14.41 0.55
C ASP A 172 -26.48 13.63 -0.68
N ALA A 173 -26.51 14.25 -1.86
CA ALA A 173 -26.08 13.63 -3.11
C ALA A 173 -24.53 13.53 -3.16
N LEU A 174 -23.84 14.58 -2.71
CA LEU A 174 -22.39 14.60 -2.59
C LEU A 174 -21.91 13.48 -1.64
N ALA A 175 -22.51 13.37 -0.45
CA ALA A 175 -22.13 12.37 0.53
C ALA A 175 -22.36 10.93 0.04
N LEU A 176 -23.45 10.68 -0.70
CA LEU A 176 -23.74 9.36 -1.26
C LEU A 176 -22.69 8.94 -2.31
N ARG A 177 -22.32 9.86 -3.20
CA ARG A 177 -21.24 9.63 -4.18
C ARG A 177 -19.88 9.47 -3.49
N ALA A 178 -19.60 10.32 -2.51
CA ALA A 178 -18.37 10.26 -1.73
C ALA A 178 -18.24 8.93 -0.97
N ALA A 179 -19.31 8.36 -0.43
CA ALA A 179 -19.26 7.08 0.26
C ALA A 179 -18.75 5.96 -0.66
N THR A 180 -19.25 5.93 -1.89
CA THR A 180 -18.78 4.98 -2.91
C THR A 180 -17.31 5.27 -3.28
N ALA A 181 -16.96 6.55 -3.50
CA ALA A 181 -15.60 6.95 -3.85
C ALA A 181 -14.58 6.57 -2.75
N VAL A 182 -14.92 6.80 -1.48
CA VAL A 182 -14.08 6.45 -0.33
C VAL A 182 -13.89 4.94 -0.22
N ALA A 183 -14.96 4.14 -0.34
CA ALA A 183 -14.84 2.68 -0.35
C ALA A 183 -13.88 2.17 -1.43
N LEU A 184 -13.99 2.73 -2.64
CA LEU A 184 -13.11 2.40 -3.77
C LEU A 184 -11.67 2.85 -3.50
N ALA A 185 -11.46 4.05 -2.94
CA ALA A 185 -10.14 4.55 -2.57
C ALA A 185 -9.48 3.68 -1.48
N ILE A 186 -10.23 3.27 -0.45
CA ILE A 186 -9.74 2.36 0.62
C ILE A 186 -9.24 1.05 0.02
N ARG A 187 -10.00 0.46 -0.91
CA ARG A 187 -9.61 -0.79 -1.59
C ARG A 187 -8.40 -0.58 -2.50
N ARG A 188 -8.45 0.46 -3.34
CA ARG A 188 -7.43 0.82 -4.33
C ARG A 188 -6.07 0.99 -3.67
N HIS A 189 -6.02 1.82 -2.64
CA HIS A 189 -4.79 2.17 -1.90
C HIS A 189 -4.40 1.19 -0.79
N GLY A 190 -5.24 0.17 -0.53
CA GLY A 190 -4.96 -0.83 0.50
C GLY A 190 -4.97 -0.26 1.92
N ILE A 191 -5.79 0.75 2.18
CA ILE A 191 -5.83 1.47 3.46
C ILE A 191 -6.47 0.60 4.52
N GLY A 192 -5.78 0.33 5.62
CA GLY A 192 -6.32 -0.46 6.73
C GLY A 192 -6.23 0.28 8.06
N GLY A 193 -6.79 -0.32 9.11
CA GLY A 193 -6.74 0.19 10.47
C GLY A 193 -7.96 1.05 10.76
N SER A 194 -7.76 2.08 11.58
CA SER A 194 -8.79 3.09 11.86
C SER A 194 -8.84 4.09 10.71
N ILE A 195 -10.04 4.33 10.18
CA ILE A 195 -10.30 5.23 9.06
C ILE A 195 -11.48 6.12 9.44
N GLY A 196 -11.35 7.43 9.28
CA GLY A 196 -12.38 8.41 9.56
C GLY A 196 -12.80 9.10 8.28
N ILE A 197 -14.09 9.33 8.12
CA ILE A 197 -14.65 9.94 6.93
C ILE A 197 -15.56 11.08 7.38
N ASP A 198 -15.21 12.29 6.97
CA ASP A 198 -15.98 13.49 7.22
C ASP A 198 -16.84 13.78 5.99
N PHE A 199 -18.11 13.38 6.04
CA PHE A 199 -19.06 13.73 4.99
C PHE A 199 -19.61 15.14 5.22
N PRO A 200 -20.12 15.82 4.17
CA PRO A 200 -20.90 17.03 4.35
C PRO A 200 -22.03 16.84 5.37
N SER A 201 -22.53 17.93 5.94
CA SER A 201 -23.62 17.85 6.92
C SER A 201 -24.92 17.36 6.28
N ILE A 202 -25.27 16.10 6.57
CA ILE A 202 -26.49 15.44 6.09
C ILE A 202 -27.61 15.53 7.12
N THR A 203 -28.76 16.03 6.70
CA THR A 203 -29.94 16.12 7.56
C THR A 203 -30.82 14.88 7.43
N GLY A 204 -31.21 14.31 8.57
CA GLY A 204 -32.16 13.21 8.60
C GLY A 204 -31.53 11.82 8.64
N LYS A 205 -32.23 10.90 9.30
CA LYS A 205 -31.77 9.52 9.55
C LYS A 205 -31.67 8.70 8.27
N ALA A 206 -32.63 8.87 7.35
CA ALA A 206 -32.70 8.10 6.11
C ALA A 206 -31.50 8.36 5.19
N ALA A 207 -31.13 9.62 4.98
CA ALA A 207 -29.98 9.99 4.16
C ALA A 207 -28.66 9.45 4.76
N ARG A 208 -28.47 9.58 6.08
CA ARG A 208 -27.32 8.98 6.79
C ARG A 208 -27.22 7.47 6.65
N GLN A 209 -28.37 6.77 6.66
CA GLN A 209 -28.41 5.33 6.43
C GLN A 209 -28.08 4.97 4.98
N ALA A 210 -28.53 5.77 4.01
CA ALA A 210 -28.23 5.56 2.59
C ALA A 210 -26.72 5.69 2.31
N VAL A 211 -26.06 6.70 2.88
CA VAL A 211 -24.59 6.87 2.79
C VAL A 211 -23.85 5.67 3.36
N ALA A 212 -24.26 5.22 4.55
CA ALA A 212 -23.65 4.05 5.18
C ALA A 212 -23.84 2.76 4.34
N ALA A 213 -25.03 2.59 3.77
CA ALA A 213 -25.33 1.45 2.89
C ALA A 213 -24.53 1.49 1.57
N ALA A 214 -24.33 2.68 0.99
CA ALA A 214 -23.50 2.84 -0.20
C ALA A 214 -22.03 2.50 0.06
N LEU A 215 -21.49 2.90 1.21
CA LEU A 215 -20.16 2.50 1.64
C LEU A 215 -20.07 0.97 1.77
N ASP A 216 -21.05 0.33 2.42
CA ASP A 216 -21.06 -1.12 2.64
C ASP A 216 -21.15 -1.92 1.32
N ALA A 217 -21.93 -1.42 0.37
CA ALA A 217 -22.07 -2.06 -0.94
C ALA A 217 -20.77 -2.01 -1.75
N ALA A 218 -19.98 -0.94 -1.59
CA ALA A 218 -18.77 -0.71 -2.37
C ALA A 218 -17.48 -1.24 -1.70
N LEU A 219 -17.43 -1.29 -0.35
CA LEU A 219 -16.26 -1.73 0.40
C LEU A 219 -16.36 -3.24 0.71
N PRO A 220 -15.46 -4.10 0.20
CA PRO A 220 -15.52 -5.52 0.50
C PRO A 220 -15.16 -5.82 1.97
N PRO A 221 -15.83 -6.78 2.62
CA PRO A 221 -15.47 -7.24 3.96
C PRO A 221 -14.07 -7.90 3.98
N PRO A 222 -13.41 -8.00 5.15
CA PRO A 222 -13.91 -7.61 6.48
C PRO A 222 -13.66 -6.13 6.81
N PHE A 223 -14.66 -5.49 7.42
CA PHE A 223 -14.56 -4.22 8.11
C PHE A 223 -15.71 -4.10 9.12
N GLU A 224 -15.54 -3.22 10.10
CA GLU A 224 -16.59 -2.73 10.98
C GLU A 224 -16.73 -1.23 10.76
N ARG A 225 -17.90 -0.67 11.05
CA ARG A 225 -18.11 0.78 11.00
C ARG A 225 -19.14 1.26 11.99
N THR A 226 -19.04 2.54 12.34
CA THR A 226 -20.11 3.24 13.06
C THR A 226 -21.27 3.59 12.11
N ALA A 227 -22.37 4.10 12.67
CA ALA A 227 -23.31 4.89 11.89
C ALA A 227 -22.68 6.26 11.53
N VAL A 228 -23.21 6.91 10.49
CA VAL A 228 -22.93 8.34 10.26
C VAL A 228 -23.57 9.12 11.42
N ASN A 229 -22.77 9.90 12.13
CA ASN A 229 -23.25 10.67 13.29
C ASN A 229 -23.98 11.96 12.88
N GLY A 230 -24.42 12.75 13.86
CA GLY A 230 -25.15 14.01 13.61
C GLY A 230 -24.31 15.11 12.95
N PHE A 231 -22.99 14.95 12.91
CA PHE A 231 -22.04 15.88 12.31
C PHE A 231 -21.49 15.41 10.96
N GLY A 232 -21.98 14.29 10.42
CA GLY A 232 -21.51 13.75 9.13
C GLY A 232 -20.33 12.79 9.23
N PHE A 233 -19.79 12.53 10.42
CA PHE A 233 -18.63 11.66 10.57
C PHE A 233 -19.00 10.17 10.66
N LEU A 234 -18.19 9.33 10.01
CA LEU A 234 -18.27 7.88 10.07
C LEU A 234 -16.86 7.29 10.26
N GLN A 235 -16.74 6.32 11.17
CA GLN A 235 -15.49 5.57 11.37
C GLN A 235 -15.61 4.17 10.78
N VAL A 236 -14.58 3.75 10.06
CA VAL A 236 -14.36 2.37 9.60
C VAL A 236 -13.14 1.79 10.31
N VAL A 237 -13.21 0.53 10.72
CA VAL A 237 -12.07 -0.24 11.22
C VAL A 237 -11.92 -1.50 10.36
N ARG A 238 -10.74 -1.73 9.80
CA ARG A 238 -10.47 -2.94 9.00
C ARG A 238 -9.05 -3.49 9.21
N PRO A 239 -8.78 -4.77 8.90
CA PRO A 239 -7.45 -5.34 9.06
C PRO A 239 -6.36 -4.54 8.36
N ARG A 240 -5.24 -4.31 9.06
CA ARG A 240 -4.06 -3.60 8.57
C ARG A 240 -2.82 -4.46 8.72
N PRO A 241 -2.68 -5.56 7.93
CA PRO A 241 -1.53 -6.43 8.04
C PRO A 241 -0.26 -5.78 7.49
N ARG A 242 -0.36 -4.69 6.70
CA ARG A 242 0.74 -4.07 5.96
C ARG A 242 0.53 -2.57 5.82
N ALA A 243 1.60 -1.86 5.46
CA ALA A 243 1.52 -0.45 5.09
C ALA A 243 0.69 -0.26 3.82
N SER A 244 -0.19 0.75 3.83
CA SER A 244 -0.96 1.19 2.66
C SER A 244 -0.06 1.87 1.62
N LEU A 245 -0.56 2.08 0.40
CA LEU A 245 0.21 2.76 -0.63
C LEU A 245 0.60 4.20 -0.20
N PRO A 246 -0.31 5.06 0.29
CA PRO A 246 0.05 6.39 0.82
C PRO A 246 1.13 6.34 1.91
N GLU A 247 1.06 5.37 2.82
CA GLU A 247 2.05 5.20 3.88
C GLU A 247 3.43 4.84 3.33
N ARG A 248 3.49 3.92 2.36
CA ARG A 248 4.75 3.52 1.72
C ARG A 248 5.40 4.67 0.96
N LEU A 249 4.61 5.44 0.22
CA LEU A 249 5.11 6.56 -0.59
C LEU A 249 5.57 7.72 0.30
N ARG A 250 4.92 7.96 1.44
CA ARG A 250 5.30 9.02 2.38
C ARG A 250 6.55 8.68 3.20
N GLU A 251 6.82 7.40 3.45
CA GLU A 251 8.01 6.99 4.20
C GLU A 251 9.31 7.32 3.48
N ASP A 252 9.36 7.03 2.18
CA ASP A 252 10.53 7.25 1.33
C ASP A 252 10.11 7.83 -0.02
N PRO A 253 9.68 9.11 -0.06
CA PRO A 253 9.19 9.73 -1.27
C PRO A 253 10.25 9.76 -2.37
N VAL A 254 11.52 10.01 -1.99
CA VAL A 254 12.65 10.02 -2.93
C VAL A 254 12.89 8.64 -3.53
N GLY A 255 12.86 7.57 -2.71
CA GLY A 255 13.01 6.21 -3.24
C GLY A 255 11.83 5.77 -4.08
N ALA A 256 10.60 6.14 -3.72
CA ALA A 256 9.42 5.86 -4.52
C ALA A 256 9.50 6.55 -5.90
N GLU A 257 9.87 7.83 -5.93
CA GLU A 257 10.06 8.56 -7.18
C GLU A 257 11.21 7.99 -8.01
N ALA A 258 12.31 7.58 -7.38
CA ALA A 258 13.43 6.91 -8.06
C ALA A 258 12.98 5.60 -8.73
N ARG A 259 12.26 4.72 -8.02
CA ARG A 259 11.78 3.45 -8.59
C ARG A 259 10.76 3.67 -9.71
N ALA A 260 9.89 4.67 -9.58
CA ALA A 260 8.98 5.08 -10.65
C ALA A 260 9.74 5.62 -11.88
N ALA A 261 10.77 6.44 -11.69
CA ALA A 261 11.61 6.95 -12.77
C ALA A 261 12.39 5.83 -13.48
N LEU A 262 13.02 4.93 -12.73
CA LEU A 262 13.72 3.76 -13.27
C LEU A 262 12.79 2.91 -14.14
N ARG A 263 11.52 2.74 -13.72
CA ARG A 263 10.53 2.06 -14.56
C ARG A 263 10.29 2.79 -15.87
N ARG A 264 9.95 4.08 -15.83
CA ARG A 264 9.66 4.84 -17.07
C ARG A 264 10.82 4.71 -18.06
N ILE A 265 12.04 4.86 -17.56
CA ILE A 265 13.27 4.79 -18.34
C ILE A 265 13.51 3.39 -18.92
N GLU A 266 13.27 2.33 -18.14
CA GLU A 266 13.40 0.93 -18.58
C GLU A 266 12.52 0.61 -19.80
N ARG A 267 11.40 1.32 -19.97
CA ARG A 267 10.41 1.10 -21.04
C ARG A 267 10.61 1.97 -22.25
N GLU A 268 11.53 2.94 -22.19
CA GLU A 268 11.84 3.76 -23.34
C GLU A 268 12.47 2.92 -24.46
N PRO A 269 12.12 3.19 -25.73
CA PRO A 269 12.68 2.44 -26.83
C PRO A 269 14.21 2.59 -26.88
N PRO A 270 14.95 1.64 -27.46
CA PRO A 270 16.41 1.72 -27.55
C PRO A 270 16.94 2.97 -28.24
N SER A 271 16.14 3.58 -29.12
CA SER A 271 16.45 4.83 -29.84
C SER A 271 16.30 6.09 -29.00
N ALA A 272 15.74 6.00 -27.78
CA ALA A 272 15.57 7.14 -26.90
C ALA A 272 16.92 7.69 -26.41
N SER A 273 16.90 8.95 -25.97
CA SER A 273 18.08 9.59 -25.37
C SER A 273 18.61 8.73 -24.21
N PRO A 274 19.93 8.53 -24.08
CA PRO A 274 20.51 7.89 -22.89
C PRO A 274 20.62 8.85 -21.70
N ARG A 275 20.35 10.16 -21.90
CA ARG A 275 20.40 11.18 -20.84
C ARG A 275 19.02 11.45 -20.28
N HIS A 276 18.88 11.33 -18.97
CA HIS A 276 17.64 11.57 -18.23
C HIS A 276 17.87 12.60 -17.14
N ARG A 277 17.06 13.67 -17.18
CA ARG A 277 17.07 14.68 -16.13
C ARG A 277 16.19 14.23 -14.97
N LEU A 278 16.74 14.15 -13.77
CA LEU A 278 16.03 13.77 -12.55
C LEU A 278 16.19 14.87 -11.50
N PRO A 279 15.22 15.06 -10.57
CA PRO A 279 15.44 15.91 -9.41
C PRO A 279 16.67 15.45 -8.62
N GLU A 280 17.46 16.40 -8.09
CA GLU A 280 18.73 16.11 -7.40
C GLU A 280 18.63 14.98 -6.35
N PRO A 281 17.63 14.95 -5.44
CA PRO A 281 17.55 13.90 -4.44
C PRO A 281 17.31 12.52 -5.06
N VAL A 282 16.53 12.46 -6.15
CA VAL A 282 16.21 11.23 -6.89
C VAL A 282 17.45 10.74 -7.63
N ARG A 283 18.16 11.64 -8.32
CA ARG A 283 19.44 11.34 -8.97
C ARG A 283 20.44 10.77 -7.98
N ALA A 284 20.65 11.46 -6.85
CA ALA A 284 21.56 11.02 -5.81
C ALA A 284 21.20 9.64 -5.27
N ARG A 285 19.90 9.34 -5.08
CA ARG A 285 19.43 8.02 -4.64
C ARG A 285 19.76 6.91 -5.65
N VAL A 286 19.51 7.14 -6.93
CA VAL A 286 19.82 6.16 -7.99
C VAL A 286 21.33 5.91 -8.05
N LEU A 287 22.14 6.97 -8.02
CA LEU A 287 23.60 6.86 -8.05
C LEU A 287 24.18 6.17 -6.80
N ALA A 288 23.58 6.39 -5.64
CA ALA A 288 23.96 5.73 -4.39
C ALA A 288 23.52 4.25 -4.30
N THR A 289 22.78 3.74 -5.28
CA THR A 289 22.29 2.35 -5.31
C THR A 289 22.80 1.61 -6.55
N PRO A 290 24.06 1.10 -6.55
CA PRO A 290 24.67 0.46 -7.72
C PRO A 290 23.84 -0.68 -8.30
N ASP A 291 23.22 -1.51 -7.45
CA ASP A 291 22.39 -2.63 -7.89
C ASP A 291 21.22 -2.21 -8.79
N TRP A 292 20.67 -1.01 -8.60
CA TRP A 292 19.60 -0.47 -9.44
C TRP A 292 20.11 -0.08 -10.82
N GLN A 293 21.30 0.53 -10.89
CA GLN A 293 21.96 0.89 -12.15
C GLN A 293 22.35 -0.36 -12.93
N ASP A 294 22.91 -1.35 -12.24
CA ASP A 294 23.28 -2.63 -12.85
C ASP A 294 22.05 -3.39 -13.36
N ALA A 295 20.96 -3.39 -12.60
CA ALA A 295 19.70 -3.97 -13.04
C ALA A 295 19.16 -3.25 -14.28
N LEU A 296 19.19 -1.92 -14.29
CA LEU A 296 18.73 -1.12 -15.43
C LEU A 296 19.58 -1.37 -16.69
N LEU A 297 20.91 -1.42 -16.54
CA LEU A 297 21.84 -1.76 -17.62
C LEU A 297 21.55 -3.16 -18.17
N ARG A 298 21.39 -4.16 -17.30
CA ARG A 298 21.08 -5.54 -17.72
C ARG A 298 19.76 -5.64 -18.49
N ARG A 299 18.73 -4.89 -18.06
CA ARG A 299 17.39 -4.97 -18.66
C ARG A 299 17.24 -4.15 -19.94
N THR A 300 17.96 -3.03 -20.05
CA THR A 300 17.88 -2.13 -21.21
C THR A 300 18.99 -2.36 -22.23
N GLY A 301 20.11 -2.95 -21.82
CA GLY A 301 21.34 -3.03 -22.61
C GLY A 301 22.01 -1.67 -22.83
N ARG A 302 21.60 -0.62 -22.11
CA ARG A 302 22.01 0.77 -22.33
C ARG A 302 22.73 1.32 -21.11
N LEU A 303 23.86 1.98 -21.34
CA LEU A 303 24.48 2.85 -20.35
C LEU A 303 23.73 4.18 -20.32
N LEU A 304 23.07 4.46 -19.20
CA LEU A 304 22.23 5.64 -19.02
C LEU A 304 22.94 6.66 -18.14
N ILE A 305 22.69 7.93 -18.44
CA ILE A 305 23.30 9.08 -17.77
C ILE A 305 22.19 9.84 -17.06
N PHE A 306 22.32 9.99 -15.75
CA PHE A 306 21.38 10.78 -14.96
C PHE A 306 21.97 12.16 -14.69
N GLU A 307 21.22 13.21 -15.04
CA GLU A 307 21.59 14.63 -14.89
C GLU A 307 20.63 15.36 -13.93
#